data_AF-A0A834MUM9-F1
#
_entry.id   AF-A0A834MUM9-F1
#
_cell.length_a   1.000
_cell.length_b   1.000
_cell.length_c   1.000
_cell.angle_alpha   90.00
_cell.angle_beta   90.00
_cell.angle_gamma   90.00
#
_symmetry.space_group_name_H-M   'P 1'
#
loop_
_entity.id
_entity.type
_entity.pdbx_description
1 polymer ?
#
loop_
_entity_poly.entity_id
_entity_poly.type
_entity_poly.pdbx_seq_one_letter_code
_entity_poly.pdbx_strand_id
1 'polypeptide(L)'
;MFGNKKHNLPPRPNFPNPEHMLEDLSKASADDVAFKVVNEDKIQAENLYISTNHNNSEDIYKNVKIYLNVKEQLKQLGTILKREQEQLQTDNEEIRTLADSIRKQAQAALIT
;
A
#
# COMPACT_ATOMS: atom_id res chain seq x y z
N MET A 1 -8.24 9.56 -64.05
CA MET A 1 -7.46 10.39 -63.12
C MET A 1 -7.89 10.06 -61.70
N PHE A 2 -7.14 9.20 -61.01
CA PHE A 2 -7.43 8.85 -59.61
C PHE A 2 -6.64 9.78 -58.70
N GLY A 3 -7.31 10.77 -58.12
CA GLY A 3 -6.72 11.72 -57.21
C GLY A 3 -6.25 11.03 -55.92
N ASN A 4 -4.99 11.26 -55.57
CA ASN A 4 -4.37 10.78 -54.34
C ASN A 4 -5.05 11.43 -53.12
N LYS A 5 -6.10 10.80 -52.58
CA LYS A 5 -6.64 11.15 -51.26
C LYS A 5 -5.58 10.76 -50.23
N LYS A 6 -4.71 11.70 -49.83
CA LYS A 6 -3.87 11.51 -48.66
C LYS A 6 -4.81 11.20 -47.49
N HIS A 7 -4.69 10.00 -46.94
CA HIS A 7 -5.45 9.59 -45.77
C HIS A 7 -5.07 10.55 -44.63
N ASN A 8 -5.96 11.50 -44.33
CA ASN A 8 -5.87 12.37 -43.15
C ASN A 8 -6.27 11.54 -41.92
N LEU A 9 -5.44 10.56 -41.57
CA LEU A 9 -5.58 9.90 -40.28
C LEU A 9 -5.37 10.95 -39.19
N PRO A 10 -6.20 10.96 -38.13
CA PRO A 10 -5.96 11.84 -36.99
C PRO A 10 -4.58 11.54 -36.40
N PRO A 11 -3.92 12.55 -35.80
CA PRO A 11 -2.65 12.36 -35.14
C PRO A 11 -2.79 11.28 -34.06
N ARG A 12 -1.74 10.49 -33.89
CA ARG A 12 -1.69 9.47 -32.84
C ARG A 12 -1.88 10.14 -31.48
N PRO A 13 -2.71 9.59 -30.58
CA PRO A 13 -2.84 10.09 -29.22
C PRO A 13 -1.48 10.13 -28.52
N ASN A 14 -1.31 11.12 -27.65
CA ASN A 14 -0.12 11.22 -26.80
C ASN A 14 -0.09 10.04 -25.81
N PHE A 15 1.12 9.69 -25.37
CA PHE A 15 1.27 8.73 -24.29
C PHE A 15 0.58 9.25 -23.02
N PRO A 16 -0.06 8.35 -22.24
CA PRO A 16 -0.66 8.72 -20.98
C PRO A 16 0.41 9.29 -20.04
N ASN A 17 0.04 10.36 -19.35
CA ASN A 17 0.87 10.96 -18.33
C ASN A 17 0.84 10.09 -17.05
N PRO A 18 1.93 9.98 -16.27
CA PRO A 18 1.95 9.33 -14.96
C PRO A 18 0.71 9.53 -14.08
N GLU A 19 0.13 10.73 -14.03
CA GLU A 19 -1.08 11.01 -13.24
C GLU A 19 -2.30 10.22 -13.74
N HIS A 20 -2.46 10.06 -15.05
CA HIS A 20 -3.54 9.24 -15.62
C HIS A 20 -3.31 7.76 -15.31
N MET A 21 -2.05 7.31 -15.31
CA MET A 21 -1.69 5.94 -14.92
C MET A 21 -2.06 5.68 -13.46
N LEU A 22 -1.79 6.63 -12.57
CA LEU A 22 -2.15 6.55 -11.15
C LEU A 22 -3.67 6.54 -10.95
N GLU A 23 -4.41 7.35 -11.71
CA GLU A 23 -5.86 7.37 -11.68
C GLU A 23 -6.45 6.01 -12.08
N ASP A 24 -6.02 5.47 -13.22
CA ASP A 24 -6.47 4.16 -13.72
C ASP A 24 -6.16 3.04 -12.70
N LEU A 25 -4.94 3.03 -12.16
CA LEU A 25 -4.54 2.04 -11.16
C LEU A 25 -5.31 2.19 -9.84
N SER A 26 -5.67 3.41 -9.44
CA SER A 26 -6.47 3.64 -8.23
C SER A 26 -7.91 3.11 -8.35
N LYS A 27 -8.41 2.99 -9.58
CA LYS A 27 -9.76 2.50 -9.90
C LYS A 27 -9.76 1.03 -10.32
N ALA A 28 -8.60 0.45 -10.61
CA ALA A 28 -8.45 -0.93 -11.05
C ALA A 28 -8.81 -1.92 -9.93
N SER A 29 -9.54 -2.98 -10.29
CA SER A 29 -9.84 -4.09 -9.38
C SER A 29 -8.60 -4.98 -9.19
N ALA A 30 -8.47 -5.59 -8.02
CA ALA A 30 -7.40 -6.55 -7.73
C ALA A 30 -7.39 -7.76 -8.71
N ASP A 31 -8.56 -8.11 -9.26
CA ASP A 31 -8.78 -9.23 -10.18
C ASP A 31 -8.83 -8.84 -11.67
N ASP A 32 -8.34 -7.65 -12.00
CA ASP A 32 -8.36 -7.16 -13.38
C ASP A 32 -7.50 -8.03 -14.31
N VAL A 33 -8.12 -8.43 -15.44
CA VAL A 33 -7.56 -9.31 -16.47
C VAL A 33 -6.28 -8.74 -17.07
N ALA A 34 -6.15 -7.41 -17.15
CA ALA A 34 -4.94 -6.75 -17.64
C ALA A 34 -3.70 -7.12 -16.79
N PHE A 35 -3.90 -7.49 -15.52
CA PHE A 35 -2.81 -7.86 -14.61
C PHE A 35 -2.74 -9.35 -14.27
N LYS A 36 -3.71 -10.16 -14.70
CA LYS A 36 -3.73 -11.61 -14.44
C LYS A 36 -2.55 -12.35 -15.06
N VAL A 37 -1.98 -11.83 -16.15
CA VAL A 37 -0.84 -12.44 -16.86
C VAL A 37 0.46 -12.39 -16.04
N VAL A 38 0.56 -11.56 -14.99
CA VAL A 38 1.80 -11.40 -14.21
C VAL A 38 1.84 -12.32 -12.96
N ASN A 39 0.74 -12.98 -12.61
CA ASN A 39 0.63 -13.74 -11.37
C ASN A 39 1.11 -15.20 -11.43
N GLU A 40 1.49 -15.74 -12.59
CA GLU A 40 1.78 -17.18 -12.66
C GLU A 40 3.16 -17.59 -12.13
N ASP A 41 4.19 -16.73 -12.06
CA ASP A 41 5.54 -17.26 -11.75
C ASP A 41 6.46 -16.52 -10.75
N LYS A 42 6.23 -15.29 -10.29
CA LYS A 42 7.26 -14.59 -9.47
C LYS A 42 6.76 -13.63 -8.39
N ILE A 43 6.06 -14.16 -7.39
CA ILE A 43 5.99 -13.52 -6.06
C ILE A 43 6.79 -14.37 -5.06
N GLN A 44 8.04 -14.66 -5.38
CA GLN A 44 9.03 -15.12 -4.40
C GLN A 44 10.17 -14.09 -4.37
N ALA A 45 10.22 -13.32 -3.29
CA ALA A 45 11.39 -12.69 -2.69
C ALA A 45 12.30 -11.70 -3.49
N GLU A 46 12.13 -11.45 -4.79
CA GLU A 46 13.11 -10.66 -5.57
C GLU A 46 12.72 -9.20 -5.91
N ASN A 47 11.54 -8.71 -5.50
CA ASN A 47 11.03 -7.37 -5.89
C ASN A 47 11.67 -6.16 -5.17
N LEU A 48 12.91 -6.28 -4.70
CA LEU A 48 13.74 -5.14 -4.27
C LEU A 48 14.66 -4.63 -5.39
N TYR A 49 14.74 -5.32 -6.53
CA TYR A 49 15.46 -4.82 -7.71
C TYR A 49 14.51 -4.03 -8.62
N ILE A 50 14.40 -2.72 -8.35
CA ILE A 50 13.80 -1.77 -9.30
C ILE A 50 14.72 -1.74 -10.52
N SER A 51 14.37 -2.47 -11.58
CA SER A 51 15.05 -2.38 -12.87
C SER A 51 14.96 -0.94 -13.37
N THR A 52 16.09 -0.23 -13.43
CA THR A 52 16.19 1.18 -13.83
C THR A 52 16.09 1.40 -15.35
N ASN A 53 15.68 0.38 -16.13
CA ASN A 53 15.49 0.53 -17.56
C ASN A 53 14.19 1.28 -17.86
N HIS A 54 14.23 2.61 -17.77
CA HIS A 54 13.11 3.56 -17.91
C HIS A 54 12.47 3.66 -19.31
N ASN A 55 12.81 2.77 -20.24
CA ASN A 55 12.36 2.87 -21.63
C ASN A 55 11.15 2.00 -21.97
N ASN A 56 10.66 1.18 -21.02
CA ASN A 56 9.51 0.31 -21.23
C ASN A 56 8.33 0.75 -20.37
N SER A 57 7.23 1.18 -21.02
CA SER A 57 6.02 1.64 -20.33
C SER A 57 5.44 0.58 -19.40
N GLU A 58 5.51 -0.70 -19.78
CA GLU A 58 5.02 -1.82 -18.99
C GLU A 58 5.72 -1.95 -17.63
N ASP A 59 7.04 -1.74 -17.60
CA ASP A 59 7.82 -1.82 -16.36
C ASP A 59 7.50 -0.64 -15.42
N ILE A 60 7.17 0.52 -15.99
CA ILE A 60 6.70 1.69 -15.21
C ILE A 60 5.35 1.36 -14.56
N TYR A 61 4.39 0.79 -15.28
CA TYR A 61 3.10 0.39 -14.70
C TYR A 61 3.27 -0.63 -13.56
N LYS A 62 4.14 -1.64 -13.74
CA LYS A 62 4.44 -2.63 -12.68
C LYS A 62 5.04 -1.98 -11.45
N ASN A 63 6.02 -1.10 -11.62
CA ASN A 63 6.67 -0.40 -10.51
C ASN A 63 5.69 0.49 -9.74
N VAL A 64 4.84 1.23 -10.44
CA VAL A 64 3.80 2.07 -9.82
C VAL A 64 2.79 1.21 -9.06
N LYS A 65 2.38 0.07 -9.62
CA LYS A 65 1.46 -0.87 -8.94
C LYS A 65 2.07 -1.42 -7.64
N ILE A 66 3.33 -1.84 -7.68
CA ILE A 66 4.05 -2.32 -6.48
C ILE A 66 4.12 -1.20 -5.44
N TYR A 67 4.49 0.01 -5.85
CA TYR A 67 4.55 1.17 -4.97
C TYR A 67 3.19 1.45 -4.30
N LEU A 68 2.10 1.47 -5.06
CA LEU A 68 0.76 1.69 -4.52
C LEU A 68 0.33 0.61 -3.52
N ASN A 69 0.63 -0.66 -3.83
CA ASN A 69 0.33 -1.77 -2.94
C ASN A 69 1.12 -1.66 -1.62
N VAL A 70 2.44 -1.44 -1.69
CA VAL A 70 3.29 -1.28 -0.51
C VAL A 70 2.86 -0.06 0.31
N LYS A 71 2.49 1.04 -0.34
CA LYS A 71 1.98 2.24 0.34
C LYS A 71 0.70 1.95 1.14
N GLU A 72 -0.23 1.19 0.59
CA GLU A 72 -1.47 0.83 1.30
C GLU A 72 -1.18 -0.14 2.47
N GLN A 73 -0.30 -1.12 2.28
CA GLN A 73 0.14 -2.02 3.35
C GLN A 73 0.79 -1.24 4.51
N LEU A 74 1.64 -0.25 4.20
CA LEU A 74 2.27 0.60 5.21
C LEU A 74 1.23 1.45 5.96
N LYS A 75 0.20 1.95 5.28
CA LYS A 75 -0.89 2.70 5.90
C LYS A 75 -1.67 1.80 6.87
N GLN A 76 -2.02 0.59 6.45
CA GLN A 76 -2.70 -0.40 7.30
C GLN A 76 -1.85 -0.75 8.53
N LEU A 77 -0.56 -1.01 8.34
CA LEU A 77 0.37 -1.27 9.44
C LEU A 77 0.43 -0.08 10.42
N GLY A 78 0.48 1.14 9.90
CA GLY A 78 0.42 2.36 10.73
C GLY A 78 -0.83 2.43 11.59
N THR A 79 -2.00 2.05 11.05
CA THR A 79 -3.24 2.00 11.85
C THR A 79 -3.23 0.91 12.92
N ILE A 80 -2.58 -0.23 12.65
CA ILE A 80 -2.46 -1.33 13.61
C ILE A 80 -1.56 -0.91 14.77
N LEU A 81 -0.38 -0.38 14.46
CA LEU A 81 0.57 0.08 15.47
C LEU A 81 -0.03 1.15 16.39
N LYS A 82 -0.80 2.08 15.83
CA LYS A 82 -1.49 3.10 16.63
C LYS A 82 -2.46 2.47 17.63
N ARG A 83 -3.25 1.48 17.21
CA ARG A 83 -4.19 0.78 18.08
C ARG A 83 -3.47 0.00 19.19
N GLU A 84 -2.39 -0.70 18.83
CA GLU A 84 -1.58 -1.46 19.80
C GLU A 84 -0.93 -0.54 20.84
N GLN A 85 -0.47 0.65 20.43
CA GLN A 85 0.06 1.65 21.33
C GLN A 85 -1.01 2.14 22.33
N GLU A 86 -2.21 2.46 21.85
CA GLU A 86 -3.34 2.89 22.69
C GLU A 86 -3.75 1.79 23.69
N GLN A 87 -3.77 0.53 23.25
CA GLN A 87 -4.06 -0.61 24.11
C GLN A 87 -2.98 -0.77 25.20
N LEU A 88 -1.70 -0.73 24.82
CA LEU A 88 -0.59 -0.90 25.76
C LEU A 88 -0.57 0.21 26.83
N GLN A 89 -0.95 1.44 26.45
CA GLN A 89 -1.08 2.53 27.41
C GLN A 89 -2.20 2.25 28.42
N THR A 90 -3.36 1.79 27.94
CA THR A 90 -4.50 1.40 28.79
C THR A 90 -4.09 0.29 29.76
N ASP A 91 -3.46 -0.76 29.27
CA ASP A 91 -2.99 -1.88 30.10
C ASP A 91 -2.00 -1.41 31.17
N ASN A 92 -1.11 -0.45 30.84
CA ASN A 92 -0.16 0.10 31.81
C ASN A 92 -0.87 0.86 32.94
N GLU A 93 -1.89 1.65 32.60
CA GLU A 93 -2.70 2.38 33.58
C GLU A 93 -3.46 1.41 34.49
N GLU A 94 -4.05 0.35 33.94
CA GLU A 94 -4.71 -0.70 34.70
C GLU A 94 -3.74 -1.41 35.67
N ILE A 95 -2.54 -1.78 35.20
CA ILE A 95 -1.52 -2.41 36.05
C ILE A 95 -1.12 -1.48 37.20
N ARG A 96 -0.92 -0.18 36.94
CA ARG A 96 -0.57 0.80 37.97
C ARG A 96 -1.67 0.93 39.03
N THR A 97 -2.92 1.04 38.60
CA THR A 97 -4.06 1.16 39.52
C THR A 97 -4.22 -0.10 40.38
N LEU A 98 -4.03 -1.28 39.79
CA LEU A 98 -4.06 -2.55 40.52
C LEU A 98 -2.92 -2.63 41.54
N ALA A 99 -1.70 -2.27 41.15
CA ALA A 99 -0.56 -2.26 42.06
C ALA A 99 -0.77 -1.30 43.24
N ASP A 100 -1.32 -0.12 43.00
CA ASP A 100 -1.67 0.83 44.06
C ASP A 100 -2.76 0.31 44.99
N SER A 101 -3.77 -0.37 44.44
CA SER A 101 -4.82 -1.03 45.24
C SER A 101 -4.21 -2.10 46.15
N ILE A 102 -3.36 -2.98 45.62
CA ILE A 102 -2.67 -4.02 46.40
C ILE A 102 -1.82 -3.39 47.50
N ARG A 103 -1.08 -2.32 47.19
CA ARG A 103 -0.27 -1.60 48.18
C ARG A 103 -1.12 -1.05 49.32
N LYS A 104 -2.26 -0.43 49.01
CA LYS A 104 -3.20 0.10 50.01
C LYS A 104 -3.79 -1.01 50.88
N GLN A 105 -4.20 -2.13 50.28
CA GLN A 105 -4.74 -3.28 51.01
C GLN A 105 -3.70 -3.88 51.96
N ALA A 106 -2.46 -4.06 51.50
CA ALA A 106 -1.37 -4.56 52.33
C ALA A 106 -1.05 -3.63 53.51
N GLN A 107 -1.05 -2.31 53.28
CA GLN A 107 -0.87 -1.33 54.35
C GLN A 107 -2.00 -1.37 55.39
N ALA A 108 -3.26 -1.49 54.96
CA ALA A 108 -4.39 -1.61 55.87
C ALA A 108 -4.32 -2.88 56.73
N ALA A 109 -3.90 -4.00 56.15
CA ALA A 109 -3.73 -5.27 56.85
C ALA A 109 -2.61 -5.26 57.91
N LEU A 110 -1.63 -4.36 57.80
CA LEU A 110 -0.52 -4.23 58.78
C LEU A 110 -0.88 -3.37 60.00
N ILE A 111 -1.94 -2.56 59.91
CA ILE A 111 -2.38 -1.64 60.98
C ILE A 111 -3.48 -2.28 61.85
N THR A 112 -4.02 -3.43 61.42
CA THR A 112 -5.03 -4.22 62.13
C THR A 112 -4.38 -5.35 62.90
#